data_AF-A0A2W4JEC8-F1
#
_entry.id   AF-A0A2W4JEC8-F1
#
_cell.length_a   1.000
_cell.length_b   1.000
_cell.length_c   1.000
_cell.angle_alpha   90.00
_cell.angle_beta   90.00
_cell.angle_gamma   90.00
#
_symmetry.space_group_name_H-M   'P 1'
#
loop_
_entity.id
_entity.type
_entity.pdbx_description
1 polymer ?
#
loop_
_entity_poly.entity_id
_entity_poly.type
_entity_poly.pdbx_seq_one_letter_code
_entity_poly.pdbx_strand_id
1 'polypeptide(L)'
;SLPGLLRDHPHLPQPPRPGQPPGPAGLNRLRPLEQPLSGELAGARPRTPLLVKVAPDLTEDALAELLEVAAEHDVAGIIATNTTLARDGLHPDEQHIGRQSGGLSGKPLTERALHVVRFVAKQTGGTVPIIGVGGISGPDDALRMLDAGASLVQLYTAFIYSGPALVRQIARTLPRA
;
A
#
# COMPACT_ATOMS: atom_id res chain seq x y z
N SER A 1 16.16 -20.16 5.82
CA SER A 1 15.28 -19.23 6.57
C SER A 1 15.89 -17.85 6.51
N LEU A 2 15.09 -16.79 6.32
CA LEU A 2 15.53 -15.37 6.32
C LEU A 2 16.64 -15.00 7.34
N PRO A 3 16.69 -15.57 8.57
CA PRO A 3 17.78 -15.32 9.51
C PRO A 3 19.20 -15.72 9.05
N GLY A 4 19.37 -16.54 8.00
CA GLY A 4 20.69 -16.93 7.50
C GLY A 4 21.39 -15.84 6.68
N LEU A 5 20.64 -15.01 5.95
CA LEU A 5 21.20 -14.03 5.01
C LEU A 5 21.83 -12.79 5.68
N LEU A 6 21.43 -12.49 6.92
CA LEU A 6 21.92 -11.33 7.68
C LEU A 6 23.30 -11.54 8.31
N ARG A 7 23.84 -12.76 8.27
CA ARG A 7 25.07 -13.12 8.97
C ARG A 7 26.34 -12.84 8.16
N ASP A 8 26.23 -12.77 6.83
CA ASP A 8 27.38 -12.70 5.92
C ASP A 8 27.68 -11.29 5.36
N HIS A 9 26.90 -10.27 5.74
CA HIS A 9 27.03 -8.90 5.23
C HIS A 9 26.92 -7.83 6.34
N PRO A 10 28.02 -7.48 7.03
CA PRO A 10 28.03 -6.57 8.18
C PRO A 10 27.72 -5.10 7.85
N HIS A 11 27.48 -4.77 6.57
CA HIS A 11 27.13 -3.43 6.09
C HIS A 11 25.65 -3.29 5.69
N LEU A 12 24.83 -4.33 5.88
CA LEU A 12 23.39 -4.21 5.65
C LEU A 12 22.73 -3.37 6.75
N PRO A 13 21.98 -2.33 6.41
CA PRO A 13 21.27 -1.52 7.40
C PRO A 13 20.20 -2.36 8.11
N GLN A 14 20.07 -2.15 9.42
CA GLN A 14 19.06 -2.77 10.25
C GLN A 14 17.64 -2.41 9.74
N PRO A 15 16.69 -3.35 9.73
CA PRO A 15 15.31 -3.05 9.34
C PRO A 15 14.71 -1.96 10.25
N PRO A 16 13.77 -1.13 9.74
CA PRO A 16 13.09 -0.15 10.56
C PRO A 16 12.35 -0.83 11.71
N ARG A 17 12.31 -0.16 12.87
CA ARG A 17 11.55 -0.66 14.02
C ARG A 17 10.06 -0.74 13.66
N PRO A 18 9.30 -1.68 14.24
CA PRO A 18 7.86 -1.76 14.04
C PRO A 18 7.21 -0.39 14.31
N GLY A 19 6.49 0.16 13.31
CA GLY A 19 5.72 1.40 13.45
C GLY A 19 6.39 2.69 12.95
N GLN A 20 7.55 2.63 12.30
CA GLN A 20 8.16 3.81 11.66
C GLN A 20 8.07 3.71 10.12
N PRO A 21 7.34 4.62 9.43
CA PRO A 21 7.38 4.66 7.97
C PRO A 21 8.78 5.08 7.51
N PRO A 22 9.28 4.53 6.39
CA PRO A 22 10.55 4.98 5.85
C PRO A 22 10.44 6.47 5.46
N GLY A 23 11.42 7.28 5.88
CA GLY A 23 11.56 8.65 5.38
C GLY A 23 12.04 8.68 3.93
N PRO A 24 12.12 9.86 3.28
CA PRO A 24 12.48 10.02 1.86
C PRO A 24 13.84 9.38 1.48
N ALA A 25 14.77 9.22 2.43
CA ALA A 25 16.01 8.46 2.24
C ALA A 25 15.82 6.92 2.08
N GLY A 26 14.58 6.42 2.11
CA GLY A 26 14.22 5.01 2.00
C GLY A 26 14.27 4.45 0.58
N LEU A 27 14.03 5.27 -0.44
CA LEU A 27 14.04 4.86 -1.85
C LEU A 27 15.42 4.39 -2.32
N ASN A 28 16.46 5.14 -1.95
CA ASN A 28 17.86 4.72 -2.17
C ASN A 28 18.25 3.43 -1.43
N ARG A 29 17.47 2.99 -0.44
CA ARG A 29 17.66 1.73 0.32
C ARG A 29 16.87 0.55 -0.24
N LEU A 30 15.98 0.76 -1.20
CA LEU A 30 15.31 -0.33 -1.91
C LEU A 30 16.26 -0.96 -2.93
N ARG A 31 17.08 -0.13 -3.59
CA ARG A 31 18.05 -0.56 -4.62
C ARG A 31 18.91 -1.78 -4.25
N PRO A 32 19.48 -1.90 -3.02
CA PRO A 32 20.26 -3.07 -2.62
C PRO A 32 19.42 -4.33 -2.32
N LEU A 33 18.14 -4.19 -1.99
CA LEU A 33 17.22 -5.31 -1.74
C LEU A 33 16.53 -5.78 -3.03
N GLU A 34 16.39 -4.89 -4.00
CA GLU A 34 15.74 -5.15 -5.29
C GLU A 34 16.58 -6.01 -6.24
N GLN A 35 17.90 -5.81 -6.26
CA GLN A 35 18.84 -6.60 -7.08
C GLN A 35 18.78 -8.12 -6.78
N PRO A 36 18.94 -8.58 -5.52
CA PRO A 36 18.83 -10.00 -5.21
C PRO A 36 17.41 -10.54 -5.39
N LEU A 37 16.37 -9.77 -5.04
CA LEU A 37 14.98 -10.20 -5.19
C LEU A 37 14.58 -10.35 -6.67
N SER A 38 14.98 -9.40 -7.52
CA SER A 38 14.74 -9.48 -8.96
C SER A 38 15.50 -10.65 -9.60
N GLY A 39 16.72 -10.93 -9.14
CA GLY A 39 17.51 -12.08 -9.57
C GLY A 39 16.85 -13.43 -9.20
N GLU A 40 16.37 -13.57 -7.96
CA GLU A 40 15.65 -14.79 -7.53
C GLU A 40 14.32 -14.97 -8.29
N LEU A 41 13.55 -13.90 -8.48
CA LEU A 41 12.28 -13.94 -9.20
C LEU A 41 12.45 -14.14 -10.72
N ALA A 42 13.58 -13.71 -11.30
CA ALA A 42 13.88 -13.93 -12.72
C ALA A 42 14.09 -15.41 -13.07
N GLY A 43 14.47 -16.24 -12.10
CA GLY A 43 14.62 -17.69 -12.27
C GLY A 43 13.31 -18.47 -12.23
N ALA A 44 12.24 -17.90 -11.67
CA ALA A 44 10.94 -18.55 -11.57
C ALA A 44 10.14 -18.43 -12.88
N ARG A 45 9.57 -19.54 -13.36
CA ARG A 45 8.65 -19.57 -14.51
C ARG A 45 7.28 -20.11 -14.10
N PRO A 46 6.18 -19.37 -14.35
CA PRO A 46 6.14 -18.00 -14.91
C PRO A 46 6.72 -16.95 -13.95
N ARG A 47 7.18 -15.81 -14.49
CA ARG A 47 7.72 -14.70 -13.69
C ARG A 47 6.64 -14.24 -12.71
N THR A 48 6.98 -14.17 -11.42
CA THR A 48 6.04 -13.70 -10.39
C THR A 48 5.94 -12.18 -10.45
N PRO A 49 4.74 -11.59 -10.57
CA PRO A 49 4.58 -10.14 -10.63
C PRO A 49 4.99 -9.48 -9.31
N LEU A 50 5.89 -8.50 -9.39
CA LEU A 50 6.32 -7.72 -8.24
C LEU A 50 5.43 -6.49 -8.09
N LEU A 51 4.87 -6.26 -6.90
CA LEU A 51 4.07 -5.07 -6.60
C LEU A 51 4.70 -4.30 -5.43
N VAL A 52 4.57 -2.98 -5.45
CA VAL A 52 5.04 -2.10 -4.38
C VAL A 52 3.85 -1.56 -3.58
N LYS A 53 3.88 -1.72 -2.25
CA LYS A 53 2.86 -1.18 -1.36
C LYS A 53 3.33 0.12 -0.72
N VAL A 54 2.60 1.21 -0.96
CA VAL A 54 2.98 2.56 -0.51
C VAL A 54 2.31 2.94 0.81
N ALA A 55 3.00 3.75 1.60
CA ALA A 55 2.43 4.35 2.80
C ALA A 55 1.58 5.57 2.43
N PRO A 56 0.43 5.78 3.09
CA PRO A 56 -0.41 6.95 2.84
C PRO A 56 0.25 8.25 3.31
N ASP A 57 1.25 8.19 4.17
CA ASP A 57 1.85 9.38 4.79
C ASP A 57 2.98 10.00 3.94
N LEU A 58 3.27 9.44 2.77
CA LEU A 58 4.23 10.03 1.83
C LEU A 58 3.70 11.36 1.29
N THR A 59 4.60 12.32 1.15
CA THR A 59 4.34 13.54 0.38
C THR A 59 4.14 13.18 -1.08
N GLU A 60 3.41 14.03 -1.82
CA GLU A 60 3.18 13.82 -3.25
C GLU A 60 4.49 13.73 -4.04
N ASP A 61 5.47 14.58 -3.72
CA ASP A 61 6.80 14.54 -4.34
C ASP A 61 7.53 13.22 -4.06
N ALA A 62 7.54 12.74 -2.81
CA ALA A 62 8.18 11.47 -2.46
C ALA A 62 7.46 10.27 -3.09
N LEU A 63 6.13 10.36 -3.26
CA LEU A 63 5.36 9.35 -3.96
C LEU A 63 5.63 9.39 -5.47
N ALA A 64 5.79 10.56 -6.07
CA ALA A 64 6.17 10.69 -7.48
C ALA A 64 7.56 10.10 -7.75
N GLU A 65 8.56 10.43 -6.92
CA GLU A 65 9.91 9.84 -7.00
C GLU A 65 9.85 8.31 -6.88
N LEU A 66 9.00 7.78 -5.98
CA LEU A 66 8.80 6.33 -5.86
C LEU A 66 8.22 5.70 -7.13
N LEU A 67 7.27 6.37 -7.76
CA LEU A 67 6.64 5.86 -8.98
C LEU A 67 7.60 5.87 -10.17
N GLU A 68 8.51 6.84 -10.24
CA GLU A 68 9.60 6.86 -11.23
C GLU A 68 10.52 5.65 -11.06
N VAL A 69 11.02 5.41 -9.84
CA VAL A 69 11.85 4.23 -9.55
C VAL A 69 11.11 2.93 -9.83
N ALA A 70 9.83 2.84 -9.46
CA ALA A 70 9.01 1.65 -9.73
C ALA A 70 8.88 1.37 -11.24
N ALA A 71 8.77 2.42 -12.07
CA ALA A 71 8.70 2.30 -13.52
C ALA A 71 10.03 1.85 -14.13
N GLU A 72 11.17 2.34 -13.62
CA GLU A 72 12.51 1.92 -14.06
C GLU A 72 12.79 0.42 -13.83
N HIS A 73 12.06 -0.19 -12.89
CA HIS A 73 12.26 -1.57 -12.44
C HIS A 73 11.13 -2.54 -12.84
N ASP A 74 10.28 -2.17 -13.80
CA ASP A 74 9.20 -3.02 -14.32
C ASP A 74 8.26 -3.57 -13.23
N VAL A 75 7.96 -2.74 -12.21
CA VAL A 75 6.99 -3.11 -11.17
C VAL A 75 5.62 -3.34 -11.82
N ALA A 76 5.01 -4.50 -11.53
CA ALA A 76 3.76 -4.93 -12.16
C ALA A 76 2.51 -4.21 -11.61
N GLY A 77 2.64 -3.47 -10.50
CA GLY A 77 1.54 -2.69 -9.94
C GLY A 77 1.84 -2.05 -8.59
N ILE A 78 0.95 -1.14 -8.17
CA ILE A 78 1.04 -0.41 -6.90
C ILE A 78 -0.12 -0.80 -5.99
N ILE A 79 0.16 -0.99 -4.70
CA ILE A 79 -0.87 -1.18 -3.66
C ILE A 79 -0.94 0.11 -2.84
N ALA A 80 -2.06 0.82 -2.94
CA ALA A 80 -2.31 2.09 -2.27
C ALA A 80 -3.51 1.95 -1.32
N THR A 81 -3.34 1.81 0.01
CA THR A 81 -2.14 2.05 0.81
C THR A 81 -1.94 1.09 1.99
N ASN A 82 -0.84 1.27 2.72
CA ASN A 82 -0.65 0.76 4.09
C ASN A 82 -1.41 1.62 5.13
N THR A 83 -1.19 1.39 6.42
CA THR A 83 -1.73 2.16 7.54
C THR A 83 -1.09 3.55 7.67
N THR A 84 -1.75 4.46 8.39
CA THR A 84 -1.31 5.85 8.58
C THR A 84 -0.84 6.13 10.01
N LEU A 85 0.17 6.97 10.18
CA LEU A 85 0.50 7.57 11.47
C LEU A 85 -0.36 8.79 11.81
N ALA A 86 -1.03 9.39 10.82
CA ALA A 86 -1.95 10.49 11.06
C ALA A 86 -3.16 10.05 11.90
N ARG A 87 -3.82 11.04 12.52
CA ARG A 87 -4.97 10.84 13.41
C ARG A 87 -6.17 11.71 13.04
N ASP A 88 -6.08 12.43 11.93
CA ASP A 88 -7.05 13.44 11.51
C ASP A 88 -8.43 12.84 11.17
N GLY A 89 -8.48 11.56 10.81
CA GLY A 89 -9.71 10.85 10.51
C GLY A 89 -10.39 10.19 11.72
N LEU A 90 -9.83 10.29 12.93
CA LEU A 90 -10.45 9.72 14.13
C LEU A 90 -11.74 10.48 14.47
N HIS A 91 -12.72 9.74 15.01
CA HIS A 91 -13.92 10.37 15.55
C HIS A 91 -13.54 11.32 16.71
N PRO A 92 -14.22 12.47 16.89
CA PRO A 92 -13.94 13.39 18.00
C PRO A 92 -13.89 12.69 19.38
N ASP A 93 -14.80 11.76 19.62
CA ASP A 93 -14.85 11.00 20.88
C ASP A 93 -13.67 10.04 21.06
N GLU A 94 -13.00 9.67 19.97
CA GLU A 94 -11.86 8.75 19.93
C GLU A 94 -10.51 9.49 19.94
N GLN A 95 -10.50 10.83 20.01
CA GLN A 95 -9.23 11.58 20.03
C GLN A 95 -8.31 11.18 21.21
N HIS A 96 -8.89 10.69 22.30
CA HIS A 96 -8.14 10.21 23.47
C HIS A 96 -7.22 9.02 23.15
N ILE A 97 -7.57 8.15 22.19
CA ILE A 97 -6.71 7.05 21.70
C ILE A 97 -5.73 7.52 20.63
N GLY A 98 -5.81 8.76 20.15
CA GLY A 98 -4.91 9.32 19.14
C GLY A 98 -3.43 9.31 19.53
N ARG A 99 -3.13 9.19 20.84
CA ARG A 99 -1.75 9.09 21.37
C ARG A 99 -1.15 7.69 21.28
N GLN A 100 -1.92 6.68 20.87
CA GLN A 100 -1.40 5.33 20.71
C GLN A 100 -0.38 5.25 19.57
N SER A 101 0.68 4.49 19.80
CA SER A 101 1.70 4.20 18.80
C SER A 101 1.20 3.16 17.79
N GLY A 102 1.76 3.19 16.59
CA GLY A 102 1.42 2.27 15.50
C GLY A 102 0.54 2.90 14.43
N GLY A 103 0.24 2.11 13.39
CA GLY A 103 -0.53 2.56 12.25
C GLY A 103 -2.05 2.44 12.47
N LEU A 104 -2.77 3.49 12.10
CA LEU A 104 -4.23 3.54 12.06
C LEU A 104 -4.74 2.98 10.73
N SER A 105 -5.81 2.19 10.81
CA SER A 105 -6.49 1.57 9.67
C SER A 105 -8.00 1.77 9.79
N GLY A 106 -8.76 1.24 8.83
CA GLY A 106 -10.22 1.33 8.85
C GLY A 106 -10.75 2.67 8.37
N LYS A 107 -12.00 2.97 8.72
CA LYS A 107 -12.77 4.10 8.20
C LYS A 107 -12.07 5.47 8.30
N PRO A 108 -11.29 5.78 9.36
CA PRO A 108 -10.49 7.01 9.40
C PRO A 108 -9.51 7.20 8.23
N LEU A 109 -9.10 6.11 7.57
CA LEU A 109 -8.13 6.13 6.47
C LEU A 109 -8.76 6.33 5.08
N THR A 110 -10.09 6.22 4.95
CA THR A 110 -10.79 6.15 3.64
C THR A 110 -10.41 7.31 2.72
N GLU A 111 -10.55 8.55 3.17
CA GLU A 111 -10.32 9.72 2.31
C GLU A 111 -8.84 9.87 1.93
N ARG A 112 -7.92 9.57 2.85
CA ARG A 112 -6.48 9.64 2.55
C ARG A 112 -6.06 8.54 1.56
N ALA A 113 -6.54 7.32 1.75
CA ALA A 113 -6.25 6.23 0.81
C ALA A 113 -6.81 6.55 -0.59
N LEU A 114 -8.04 7.07 -0.65
CA LEU A 114 -8.67 7.46 -1.90
C LEU A 114 -7.90 8.59 -2.62
N HIS A 115 -7.37 9.57 -1.86
CA HIS A 115 -6.49 10.60 -2.41
C HIS A 115 -5.23 10.00 -3.04
N VAL A 116 -4.56 9.07 -2.33
CA VAL A 116 -3.33 8.44 -2.83
C VAL A 116 -3.61 7.62 -4.10
N VAL A 117 -4.72 6.88 -4.16
CA VAL A 117 -5.12 6.15 -5.38
C VAL A 117 -5.28 7.10 -6.57
N ARG A 118 -6.01 8.22 -6.39
CA ARG A 118 -6.17 9.24 -7.45
C ARG A 118 -4.83 9.84 -7.88
N PHE A 119 -3.96 10.13 -6.92
CA PHE A 119 -2.65 10.69 -7.21
C PHE A 119 -1.81 9.72 -8.04
N VAL A 120 -1.71 8.45 -7.63
CA VAL A 120 -0.96 7.42 -8.37
C VAL A 120 -1.53 7.23 -9.76
N ALA A 121 -2.86 7.14 -9.90
CA ALA A 121 -3.52 6.97 -11.20
C ALA A 121 -3.21 8.14 -12.15
N LYS A 122 -3.25 9.37 -11.64
CA LYS A 122 -2.91 10.57 -12.41
C LYS A 122 -1.43 10.57 -12.81
N GLN A 123 -0.53 10.28 -11.87
CA GLN A 123 0.91 10.34 -12.09
C GLN A 123 1.39 9.28 -13.09
N THR A 124 0.77 8.09 -13.08
CA THR A 124 1.13 6.98 -13.99
C THR A 124 0.36 7.04 -15.31
N GLY A 125 -0.57 7.98 -15.47
CA GLY A 125 -1.47 8.03 -16.64
C GLY A 125 -2.33 6.78 -16.79
N GLY A 126 -2.59 6.06 -15.70
CA GLY A 126 -3.35 4.80 -15.70
C GLY A 126 -2.62 3.59 -16.31
N THR A 127 -1.32 3.70 -16.59
CA THR A 127 -0.55 2.61 -17.22
C THR A 127 -0.11 1.52 -16.23
N VAL A 128 -0.05 1.85 -14.94
CA VAL A 128 0.34 0.92 -13.87
C VAL A 128 -0.91 0.47 -13.12
N PRO A 129 -1.20 -0.84 -13.01
CA PRO A 129 -2.32 -1.34 -12.23
C PRO A 129 -2.25 -0.93 -10.76
N ILE A 130 -3.37 -0.49 -10.20
CA ILE A 130 -3.47 -0.04 -8.80
C ILE A 130 -4.42 -0.96 -8.03
N ILE A 131 -3.98 -1.41 -6.86
CA ILE A 131 -4.83 -2.07 -5.88
C ILE A 131 -5.17 -1.04 -4.78
N GLY A 132 -6.42 -0.59 -4.76
CA GLY A 132 -6.94 0.37 -3.78
C GLY A 132 -7.28 -0.29 -2.44
N VAL A 133 -6.75 0.25 -1.34
CA VAL A 133 -6.83 -0.33 0.00
C VAL A 133 -6.85 0.78 1.04
N GLY A 134 -7.78 0.70 1.99
CA GLY A 134 -7.82 1.62 3.14
C GLY A 134 -9.24 2.10 3.39
N GLY A 135 -9.78 1.75 4.55
CA GLY A 135 -11.09 2.23 4.99
C GLY A 135 -12.30 1.78 4.18
N ILE A 136 -12.14 0.81 3.26
CA ILE A 136 -13.25 0.23 2.50
C ILE A 136 -14.17 -0.53 3.46
N SER A 137 -15.34 0.05 3.72
CA SER A 137 -16.32 -0.46 4.69
C SER A 137 -17.59 -1.01 4.04
N GLY A 138 -17.76 -0.79 2.73
CA GLY A 138 -18.91 -1.24 1.97
C GLY A 138 -18.71 -1.14 0.46
N PRO A 139 -19.74 -1.51 -0.31
CA PRO A 139 -19.76 -1.40 -1.77
C PRO A 139 -19.39 -0.02 -2.32
N ASP A 140 -19.93 1.04 -1.71
CA ASP A 140 -19.71 2.41 -2.20
C ASP A 140 -18.25 2.83 -2.09
N ASP A 141 -17.57 2.47 -0.98
CA ASP A 141 -16.13 2.75 -0.83
C ASP A 141 -15.30 1.98 -1.86
N ALA A 142 -15.69 0.75 -2.18
CA ALA A 142 -15.00 -0.06 -3.20
C ALA A 142 -15.17 0.57 -4.59
N LEU A 143 -16.37 1.02 -4.94
CA LEU A 143 -16.65 1.70 -6.20
C LEU A 143 -15.86 3.02 -6.30
N ARG A 144 -15.82 3.81 -5.22
CA ARG A 144 -15.01 5.05 -5.17
C ARG A 144 -13.53 4.79 -5.46
N MET A 145 -12.96 3.69 -4.97
CA MET A 145 -11.57 3.31 -5.27
C MET A 145 -11.38 2.98 -6.75
N LEU A 146 -12.33 2.26 -7.36
CA LEU A 146 -12.28 1.96 -8.80
C LEU A 146 -12.42 3.24 -9.64
N ASP A 147 -13.37 4.12 -9.30
CA ASP A 147 -13.58 5.41 -9.96
C ASP A 147 -12.34 6.33 -9.83
N ALA A 148 -11.59 6.19 -8.73
CA ALA A 148 -10.33 6.88 -8.51
C ALA A 148 -9.15 6.34 -9.37
N GLY A 149 -9.34 5.23 -10.08
CA GLY A 149 -8.35 4.62 -10.95
C GLY A 149 -7.77 3.29 -10.44
N ALA A 150 -8.30 2.72 -9.35
CA ALA A 150 -7.91 1.37 -8.95
C ALA A 150 -8.45 0.31 -9.93
N SER A 151 -7.63 -0.69 -10.21
CA SER A 151 -8.03 -1.87 -10.98
C SER A 151 -8.60 -2.97 -10.08
N LEU A 152 -8.15 -3.02 -8.83
CA LEU A 152 -8.57 -3.99 -7.81
C LEU A 152 -8.75 -3.28 -6.46
N VAL A 153 -9.46 -3.92 -5.53
CA VAL A 153 -9.61 -3.43 -4.15
C VAL A 153 -9.24 -4.50 -3.12
N GLN A 154 -8.71 -4.09 -1.98
CA GLN A 154 -8.55 -4.94 -0.79
C GLN A 154 -9.14 -4.28 0.45
N LEU A 155 -9.59 -5.09 1.39
CA LEU A 155 -10.10 -4.64 2.68
C LEU A 155 -9.52 -5.49 3.82
N TYR A 156 -9.47 -4.90 5.02
CA TYR A 156 -9.06 -5.62 6.24
C TYR A 156 -10.00 -5.25 7.39
N THR A 157 -9.93 -4.03 7.90
CA THR A 157 -10.62 -3.64 9.15
C THR A 157 -12.11 -3.93 9.11
N ALA A 158 -12.79 -3.61 8.01
CA ALA A 158 -14.21 -3.87 7.87
C ALA A 158 -14.56 -5.36 7.83
N PHE A 159 -13.65 -6.23 7.36
CA PHE A 159 -13.83 -7.68 7.42
C PHE A 159 -13.84 -8.19 8.86
N ILE A 160 -12.99 -7.62 9.74
CA ILE A 160 -12.99 -7.96 11.17
C ILE A 160 -14.36 -7.67 11.79
N TYR A 161 -14.94 -6.51 11.49
CA TYR A 161 -16.17 -6.04 12.13
C TYR A 161 -17.47 -6.52 11.44
N SER A 162 -17.43 -6.83 10.14
CA SER A 162 -18.63 -7.16 9.35
C SER A 162 -18.64 -8.60 8.82
N GLY A 163 -17.52 -9.32 8.96
CA GLY A 163 -17.37 -10.70 8.53
C GLY A 163 -17.42 -10.91 7.00
N PRO A 164 -17.51 -12.17 6.56
CA PRO A 164 -17.37 -12.55 5.14
C PRO A 164 -18.53 -12.13 4.25
N ALA A 165 -19.69 -11.74 4.81
CA ALA A 165 -20.82 -11.25 4.02
C ALA A 165 -20.46 -9.96 3.25
N LEU A 166 -19.60 -9.11 3.82
CA LEU A 166 -19.13 -7.88 3.21
C LEU A 166 -18.45 -8.12 1.86
N VAL A 167 -17.62 -9.15 1.75
CA VAL A 167 -16.93 -9.50 0.50
C VAL A 167 -17.93 -9.81 -0.61
N ARG A 168 -18.99 -10.57 -0.28
CA ARG A 168 -20.06 -10.88 -1.24
C ARG A 168 -20.88 -9.66 -1.62
N GLN A 169 -21.12 -8.75 -0.68
CA GLN A 169 -21.84 -7.51 -0.96
C GLN A 169 -21.06 -6.64 -1.95
N ILE A 170 -19.76 -6.42 -1.69
CA ILE A 170 -18.88 -5.66 -2.59
C ILE A 170 -18.83 -6.35 -3.97
N ALA A 171 -18.54 -7.66 -4.02
CA ALA A 171 -18.41 -8.35 -5.30
C ALA A 171 -19.68 -8.29 -6.18
N ARG A 172 -20.87 -8.18 -5.58
CA ARG A 172 -22.14 -8.06 -6.32
C ARG A 172 -22.37 -6.69 -6.95
N THR A 173 -21.71 -5.64 -6.44
CA THR A 173 -21.85 -4.28 -6.98
C THR A 173 -20.80 -3.96 -8.03
N LEU A 174 -19.74 -4.77 -8.14
CA LEU A 174 -18.71 -4.55 -9.16
C LEU A 174 -19.24 -4.93 -10.55
N PRO A 175 -18.90 -4.16 -11.60
CA PRO A 175 -19.20 -4.53 -12.98
C PRO A 175 -18.64 -5.92 -13.28
N ARG A 176 -19.38 -6.71 -14.04
CA ARG A 176 -18.83 -7.96 -14.58
C ARG A 176 -17.84 -7.60 -15.69
N ALA A 177 -16.65 -8.22 -15.63
CA ALA A 177 -15.67 -8.18 -16.70
C ALA A 177 -16.17 -8.91 -17.95
#